data_AF-A0A8X7WN28-F1
#
_entry.id   AF-A0A8X7WN28-F1
#
_cell.length_a   1.000
_cell.length_b   1.000
_cell.length_c   1.000
_cell.angle_alpha   90.00
_cell.angle_beta   90.00
_cell.angle_gamma   90.00
#
_symmetry.space_group_name_H-M   'P 1'
#
loop_
_entity.id
_entity.type
_entity.pdbx_description
1 polymer ?
#
loop_
_entity_poly.entity_id
_entity_poly.type
_entity_poly.pdbx_seq_one_letter_code
_entity_poly.pdbx_strand_id
1 'polypeptide(L)'
;MDFVKNLDTDMSLAILSCLDDPSDLVRASAVSRSWRHFVIKQSLSKNLCLKLLHQLTSMDRIIETTSNEESSESSSSLLEEDTTRDHRVYALLAKGCTSSPIQSCIHDAIAASSTDRLPAESIFNTLDERDRVGRTPSYWSSAGHHNPSVPETLLYQLKADLCVITQLSVHPFQVYYYPGSPICSSHYVRFRFGHLDNHSQDKNNYVWTYTSQQFALAQENRLQNFMLPEPVLCIGGYLLVEFLGRVQLCDADDLYYICVTHVKAMGRSLAKSFGVVDPDELGKFGLKVLSYSDPQEMNDKEEEAGPSVLRPMRNQNP
;
A
#
# COMPACT_ATOMS: atom_id res chain seq x y z
N MET A 1 28.29 6.86 -32.98
CA MET A 1 28.32 5.41 -33.25
C MET A 1 27.27 4.76 -32.37
N ASP A 2 26.41 3.92 -32.94
CA ASP A 2 25.34 3.27 -32.20
C ASP A 2 25.79 1.88 -31.74
N PHE A 3 26.19 1.77 -30.47
CA PHE A 3 26.77 0.56 -29.88
C PHE A 3 25.88 -0.69 -30.07
N VAL A 4 24.56 -0.53 -29.94
CA VAL A 4 23.59 -1.64 -30.09
C VAL A 4 23.53 -2.17 -31.53
N LYS A 5 23.96 -1.38 -32.53
CA LYS A 5 24.08 -1.86 -33.92
C LYS A 5 25.39 -2.59 -34.20
N ASN A 6 26.39 -2.42 -33.33
CA ASN A 6 27.73 -2.97 -33.52
C ASN A 6 27.96 -4.27 -32.72
N LEU A 7 27.06 -4.60 -31.81
CA LEU A 7 27.05 -5.85 -31.07
C LEU A 7 25.96 -6.79 -31.58
N ASP A 8 26.11 -8.08 -31.32
CA ASP A 8 25.01 -9.03 -31.48
C ASP A 8 23.89 -8.74 -30.46
N THR A 9 22.69 -9.20 -30.81
CA THR A 9 21.48 -9.02 -30.01
C THR A 9 21.63 -9.60 -28.61
N ASP A 10 22.26 -10.77 -28.48
CA ASP A 10 22.36 -11.49 -27.21
C ASP A 10 23.33 -10.77 -26.25
N MET A 11 24.48 -10.29 -26.74
CA MET A 11 25.38 -9.46 -25.95
C MET A 11 24.75 -8.14 -25.55
N SER A 12 24.04 -7.46 -26.46
CA SER A 12 23.33 -6.21 -26.15
C SER A 12 22.26 -6.42 -25.07
N LEU A 13 21.53 -7.54 -25.16
CA LEU A 13 20.52 -7.93 -24.18
C LEU A 13 21.16 -8.23 -22.82
N ALA A 14 22.25 -8.98 -22.80
CA ALA A 14 22.98 -9.31 -21.57
C ALA A 14 23.46 -8.04 -20.85
N ILE A 15 24.07 -7.10 -21.57
CA ILE A 15 24.57 -5.83 -21.02
C ILE A 15 23.42 -4.99 -20.44
N LEU A 16 22.34 -4.81 -21.20
CA LEU A 16 21.22 -3.99 -20.76
C LEU A 16 20.39 -4.65 -19.64
N SER A 17 20.41 -5.98 -19.54
CA SER A 17 19.74 -6.72 -18.47
C SER A 17 20.45 -6.60 -17.12
N CYS A 18 21.67 -6.07 -17.09
CA CYS A 18 22.41 -5.71 -15.87
C CYS A 18 22.01 -4.34 -15.31
N LEU A 19 21.15 -3.58 -15.98
CA LEU A 19 20.63 -2.31 -15.46
C LEU A 19 19.49 -2.61 -14.48
N ASP A 20 19.79 -2.50 -13.18
CA ASP A 20 18.83 -2.76 -12.10
C ASP A 20 18.08 -1.50 -11.64
N ASP A 21 18.57 -0.29 -11.97
CA ASP A 21 17.84 0.97 -11.75
C ASP A 21 16.92 1.27 -12.94
N PRO A 22 15.59 1.40 -12.73
CA PRO A 22 14.67 1.82 -13.78
C PRO A 22 15.08 3.11 -14.48
N SER A 23 15.72 4.03 -13.76
CA SER A 23 16.17 5.30 -14.32
C SER A 23 17.31 5.10 -15.32
N ASP A 24 18.20 4.13 -15.10
CA ASP A 24 19.28 3.80 -16.03
C ASP A 24 18.72 3.27 -17.35
N LEU A 25 17.68 2.45 -17.30
CA LEU A 25 17.06 1.92 -18.51
C LEU A 25 16.35 3.02 -19.33
N VAL A 26 15.73 4.00 -18.66
CA VAL A 26 15.16 5.19 -19.30
C VAL A 26 16.27 6.06 -19.91
N ARG A 27 17.38 6.28 -19.19
CA ARG A 27 18.56 6.99 -19.72
C ARG A 27 19.16 6.28 -20.94
N ALA A 28 19.29 4.96 -20.89
CA ALA A 28 19.75 4.13 -22.00
C ALA A 28 18.85 4.29 -23.25
N SER A 29 17.53 4.34 -23.04
CA SER A 29 16.56 4.59 -24.11
C SER A 29 16.65 6.00 -24.72
N ALA A 30 17.23 6.97 -24.01
CA ALA A 30 17.43 8.33 -24.51
C ALA A 30 18.70 8.51 -25.35
N VAL A 31 19.62 7.52 -25.35
CA VAL A 31 20.91 7.60 -26.07
C VAL A 31 20.73 7.67 -27.58
N SER A 32 19.88 6.82 -28.16
CA SER A 32 19.58 6.80 -29.59
C SER A 32 18.22 6.14 -29.88
N ARG A 33 17.70 6.34 -31.10
CA ARG A 33 16.48 5.64 -31.56
C ARG A 33 16.64 4.12 -31.56
N SER A 34 17.84 3.60 -31.83
CA SER A 34 18.05 2.16 -31.87
C SER A 34 18.17 1.54 -30.48
N TRP A 35 18.75 2.26 -29.51
CA TRP A 35 18.69 1.85 -28.10
C TRP A 35 17.24 1.81 -27.62
N ARG A 36 16.47 2.88 -27.86
CA ARG A 36 15.05 2.92 -27.51
C ARG A 36 14.27 1.76 -28.11
N HIS A 37 14.42 1.53 -29.42
CA HIS A 37 13.73 0.44 -30.11
C HIS A 37 14.15 -0.92 -29.54
N PHE A 38 15.43 -1.12 -29.22
CA PHE A 38 15.91 -2.36 -28.61
C PHE A 38 15.29 -2.60 -27.22
N VAL A 39 15.29 -1.59 -26.35
CA VAL A 39 14.70 -1.65 -25.01
C VAL A 39 13.20 -1.99 -25.07
N ILE A 40 12.46 -1.36 -25.99
CA ILE A 40 11.03 -1.62 -26.21
C ILE A 40 10.81 -3.04 -26.74
N LYS A 41 11.52 -3.41 -27.81
CA LYS A 41 11.39 -4.71 -28.48
C LYS A 41 11.70 -5.87 -27.53
N GLN A 42 12.69 -5.71 -26.65
CA GLN A 42 13.08 -6.72 -25.66
C GLN A 42 12.30 -6.62 -24.34
N SER A 43 11.30 -5.73 -24.24
CA SER A 43 10.45 -5.56 -23.05
C SER A 43 11.23 -5.35 -21.75
N LEU A 44 12.38 -4.68 -21.81
CA LEU A 44 13.29 -4.60 -20.67
C LEU A 44 12.68 -3.87 -19.48
N SER A 45 11.88 -2.82 -19.71
CA SER A 45 11.21 -2.09 -18.62
C SER A 45 10.21 -2.96 -17.89
N LYS A 46 9.47 -3.79 -18.64
CA LYS A 46 8.54 -4.77 -18.08
C LYS A 46 9.30 -5.80 -17.24
N ASN A 47 10.35 -6.40 -17.81
CA ASN A 47 11.13 -7.41 -17.12
C ASN A 47 11.76 -6.87 -15.83
N LEU A 48 12.32 -5.66 -15.85
CA LEU A 48 12.87 -5.01 -14.67
C LEU A 48 11.78 -4.71 -13.63
N CYS A 49 10.64 -4.18 -14.06
CA CYS A 49 9.52 -3.87 -13.17
C CYS A 49 8.99 -5.13 -12.45
N LEU A 50 8.84 -6.24 -13.17
CA LEU A 50 8.41 -7.53 -12.61
C LEU A 50 9.46 -8.15 -11.67
N LYS A 51 10.76 -7.93 -11.93
CA LYS A 51 11.83 -8.33 -11.01
C LYS A 51 11.79 -7.55 -9.70
N LEU A 52 11.50 -6.24 -9.77
CA LEU A 52 11.42 -5.36 -8.59
C LEU A 52 10.17 -5.62 -7.76
N LEU A 53 9.05 -5.96 -8.41
CA LEU A 53 7.76 -6.20 -7.77
C LEU A 53 7.05 -7.36 -8.44
N HIS A 54 7.26 -8.57 -7.90
CA HIS A 54 6.67 -9.79 -8.43
C HIS A 54 5.12 -9.75 -8.45
N GLN A 55 4.50 -8.98 -7.54
CA GLN A 55 3.04 -8.84 -7.48
C GLN A 55 2.44 -8.26 -8.77
N LEU A 56 3.22 -7.52 -9.58
CA LEU A 56 2.75 -6.99 -10.87
C LEU A 56 2.50 -8.09 -11.92
N THR A 57 2.95 -9.32 -11.68
CA THR A 57 2.65 -10.47 -12.56
C THR A 57 1.15 -10.78 -12.61
N SER A 58 0.37 -10.35 -11.60
CA SER A 58 -1.08 -10.55 -11.60
C SER A 58 -1.82 -9.51 -12.46
N MET A 59 -1.15 -8.47 -12.96
CA MET A 59 -1.77 -7.50 -13.87
C MET A 59 -2.13 -8.17 -15.20
N ASP A 60 -3.40 -8.15 -15.57
CA ASP A 60 -3.92 -8.86 -16.76
C ASP A 60 -4.15 -7.94 -17.97
N ARG A 61 -4.45 -6.66 -17.72
CA ARG A 61 -4.68 -5.65 -18.76
C ARG A 61 -4.27 -4.25 -18.32
N ILE A 62 -3.94 -3.42 -19.29
CA ILE A 62 -3.63 -1.99 -19.12
C ILE A 62 -4.73 -1.19 -19.81
N ILE A 63 -5.29 -0.19 -19.11
CA ILE A 63 -6.37 0.66 -19.59
C ILE A 63 -5.88 2.11 -19.57
N GLU A 64 -5.89 2.80 -20.70
CA GLU A 64 -5.59 4.23 -20.76
C GLU A 64 -6.87 5.06 -20.83
N THR A 65 -6.87 6.19 -20.13
CA THR A 65 -7.93 7.18 -20.25
C THR A 65 -7.67 8.04 -21.50
N THR A 66 -7.95 7.51 -22.69
CA THR A 66 -7.89 8.31 -23.92
C THR A 66 -9.09 9.25 -23.98
N SER A 67 -8.84 10.57 -23.92
CA SER A 67 -9.79 11.53 -24.50
C SER A 67 -9.90 11.20 -25.99
N ASN A 68 -11.11 10.83 -26.45
CA ASN A 68 -11.47 10.48 -27.82
C ASN A 68 -10.48 10.94 -28.91
N GLU A 69 -10.04 10.00 -29.74
CA GLU A 69 -10.23 10.07 -31.20
C GLU A 69 -9.89 8.70 -31.81
N GLU A 70 -10.82 8.19 -32.62
CA GLU A 70 -10.70 6.96 -33.37
C GLU A 70 -9.52 7.03 -34.34
N SER A 71 -8.77 5.94 -34.50
CA SER A 71 -8.19 5.64 -35.81
C SER A 71 -8.06 4.13 -36.02
N SER A 72 -8.50 3.72 -37.21
CA SER A 72 -8.40 2.38 -37.74
C SER A 72 -6.97 2.16 -38.21
N GLU A 73 -6.19 1.37 -37.47
CA GLU A 73 -4.76 1.15 -37.74
C GLU A 73 -4.44 -0.31 -38.08
N SER A 74 -3.37 -0.47 -38.88
CA SER A 74 -2.93 -1.74 -39.46
C SER A 74 -2.32 -2.67 -38.42
N SER A 75 -2.48 -3.99 -38.54
CA SER A 75 -2.10 -4.94 -37.47
C SER A 75 -0.62 -4.90 -37.06
N SER A 76 0.28 -4.39 -37.92
CA SER A 76 1.70 -4.21 -37.57
C SER A 76 1.98 -2.92 -36.79
N SER A 77 1.24 -1.83 -37.05
CA SER A 77 1.39 -0.59 -36.27
C SER A 77 0.80 -0.75 -34.88
N LEU A 78 -0.33 -1.45 -34.76
CA LEU A 78 -0.96 -1.79 -33.48
C LEU A 78 -0.01 -2.52 -32.51
N LEU A 79 0.80 -3.47 -33.01
CA LEU A 79 1.75 -4.22 -32.17
C LEU A 79 2.96 -3.37 -31.72
N GLU A 80 3.44 -2.46 -32.57
CA GLU A 80 4.51 -1.52 -32.20
C GLU A 80 4.01 -0.45 -31.21
N GLU A 81 2.75 -0.02 -31.35
CA GLU A 81 2.08 0.87 -30.40
C GLU A 81 1.86 0.21 -29.05
N ASP A 82 1.38 -1.05 -29.02
CA ASP A 82 1.18 -1.81 -27.78
C ASP A 82 2.49 -2.00 -27.01
N THR A 83 3.58 -2.37 -27.68
CA THR A 83 4.90 -2.54 -27.03
C THR A 83 5.48 -1.21 -26.53
N THR A 84 5.26 -0.13 -27.29
CA THR A 84 5.68 1.21 -26.86
C THR A 84 4.87 1.71 -25.67
N ARG A 85 3.56 1.42 -25.64
CA ARG A 85 2.68 1.70 -24.50
C ARG A 85 3.14 0.95 -23.26
N ASP A 86 3.31 -0.37 -23.37
CA ASP A 86 3.76 -1.21 -22.27
C ASP A 86 5.10 -0.71 -21.72
N HIS A 87 6.07 -0.41 -22.59
CA HIS A 87 7.35 0.16 -22.15
C HIS A 87 7.17 1.42 -21.30
N ARG A 88 6.29 2.36 -21.71
CA ARG A 88 6.03 3.60 -20.96
C ARG A 88 5.38 3.31 -19.61
N VAL A 89 4.36 2.45 -19.58
CA VAL A 89 3.64 2.08 -18.35
C VAL A 89 4.56 1.41 -17.35
N TYR A 90 5.30 0.38 -17.76
CA TYR A 90 6.21 -0.33 -16.88
C TYR A 90 7.40 0.53 -16.43
N ALA A 91 7.90 1.42 -17.29
CA ALA A 91 8.92 2.38 -16.87
C ALA A 91 8.39 3.35 -15.80
N LEU A 92 7.16 3.86 -15.98
CA LEU A 92 6.52 4.75 -15.01
C LEU A 92 6.17 4.03 -13.70
N LEU A 93 5.68 2.79 -13.76
CA LEU A 93 5.46 1.94 -12.59
C LEU A 93 6.76 1.74 -11.81
N ALA A 94 7.81 1.27 -12.49
CA ALA A 94 9.09 1.03 -11.86
C ALA A 94 9.68 2.30 -11.22
N LYS A 95 9.54 3.45 -11.89
CA LYS A 95 9.89 4.76 -11.32
C LYS A 95 9.04 5.10 -10.09
N GLY A 96 7.71 4.96 -10.18
CA GLY A 96 6.81 5.26 -9.06
C GLY A 96 7.11 4.40 -7.83
N CYS A 97 7.47 3.13 -8.05
CA CYS A 97 7.79 2.20 -6.98
C CYS A 97 9.15 2.45 -6.31
N THR A 98 10.08 3.08 -7.01
CA THR A 98 11.46 3.29 -6.52
C THR A 98 11.75 4.73 -6.10
N SER A 99 11.08 5.71 -6.71
CA SER A 99 11.44 7.13 -6.63
C SER A 99 10.36 8.04 -6.01
N SER A 100 9.09 7.63 -5.97
CA SER A 100 8.01 8.43 -5.35
C SER A 100 8.22 8.61 -3.85
N PRO A 101 8.01 9.77 -3.24
CA PRO A 101 8.33 9.99 -1.83
C PRO A 101 7.64 8.98 -0.89
N ILE A 102 8.37 8.55 0.13
CA ILE A 102 7.84 7.67 1.17
C ILE A 102 7.03 8.53 2.14
N GLN A 103 5.76 8.18 2.34
CA GLN A 103 4.82 8.88 3.19
C GLN A 103 3.89 7.89 3.91
N SER A 104 3.10 8.40 4.87
CA SER A 104 2.03 7.60 5.47
C SER A 104 1.00 7.22 4.40
N CYS A 105 0.74 5.92 4.28
CA CYS A 105 -0.19 5.32 3.31
C CYS A 105 -1.59 5.12 3.86
N ILE A 106 -1.79 5.09 5.19
CA ILE A 106 -3.14 4.98 5.76
C ILE A 106 -3.89 6.29 5.52
N HIS A 107 -5.11 6.18 4.98
CA HIS A 107 -6.03 7.29 4.77
C HIS A 107 -7.04 7.39 5.90
N ASP A 108 -7.75 6.29 6.17
CA ASP A 108 -8.83 6.26 7.15
C ASP A 108 -8.94 4.90 7.83
N ALA A 109 -9.58 4.89 9.00
CA ALA A 109 -9.95 3.68 9.71
C ALA A 109 -11.36 3.24 9.29
N ILE A 110 -11.55 1.96 9.03
CA ILE A 110 -12.83 1.42 8.55
C ILE A 110 -13.56 0.73 9.70
N ALA A 111 -12.93 -0.28 10.29
CA ALA A 111 -13.58 -1.13 11.27
C ALA A 111 -12.57 -1.81 12.19
N ALA A 112 -13.00 -2.08 13.42
CA ALA A 112 -12.36 -3.05 14.30
C ALA A 112 -13.26 -4.29 14.42
N SER A 113 -12.69 -5.47 14.63
CA SER A 113 -13.48 -6.69 14.89
C SER A 113 -14.38 -6.56 16.13
N SER A 114 -13.91 -5.81 17.12
CA SER A 114 -14.68 -5.45 18.30
C SER A 114 -14.20 -4.11 18.86
N THR A 115 -14.98 -3.52 19.76
CA THR A 115 -14.56 -2.35 20.53
C THR A 115 -15.23 -2.38 21.89
N ASP A 116 -14.46 -2.12 22.96
CA ASP A 116 -15.00 -2.11 24.32
C ASP A 116 -15.91 -0.90 24.55
N ARG A 117 -15.38 0.32 24.52
CA ARG A 117 -16.18 1.53 24.79
C ARG A 117 -16.19 2.51 23.63
N LEU A 118 -17.22 2.42 22.79
CA LEU A 118 -17.50 3.43 21.77
C LEU A 118 -18.14 4.70 22.39
N PRO A 119 -17.81 5.90 21.88
CA PRO A 119 -16.80 6.20 20.85
C PRO A 119 -15.38 6.41 21.43
N ALA A 120 -15.22 6.38 22.76
CA ALA A 120 -14.00 6.80 23.43
C ALA A 120 -12.75 5.99 23.05
N GLU A 121 -12.90 4.69 22.80
CA GLU A 121 -11.83 3.73 22.51
C GLU A 121 -11.91 3.21 21.07
N SER A 122 -12.34 4.07 20.16
CA SER A 122 -12.56 3.70 18.77
C SER A 122 -11.26 3.54 17.99
N ILE A 123 -11.29 2.73 16.92
CA ILE A 123 -10.21 2.59 15.94
C ILE A 123 -9.75 3.94 15.37
N PHE A 124 -10.63 4.95 15.26
CA PHE A 124 -10.26 6.27 14.76
C PHE A 124 -9.14 6.94 15.57
N ASN A 125 -9.02 6.62 16.87
CA ASN A 125 -7.91 7.10 17.70
C ASN A 125 -6.55 6.61 17.20
N THR A 126 -6.50 5.45 16.54
CA THR A 126 -5.25 4.86 16.03
C THR A 126 -4.65 5.57 14.82
N LEU A 127 -5.38 6.54 14.25
CA LEU A 127 -4.88 7.39 13.17
C LEU A 127 -3.96 8.51 13.71
N ASP A 128 -4.06 8.84 14.99
CA ASP A 128 -3.20 9.81 15.65
C ASP A 128 -2.02 9.08 16.33
N GLU A 129 -0.82 9.65 16.25
CA GLU A 129 0.37 9.08 16.90
C GLU A 129 0.35 9.30 18.42
N ARG A 130 -0.46 10.24 18.91
CA ARG A 130 -0.50 10.60 20.32
C ARG A 130 -1.37 9.62 21.10
N ASP A 131 -0.84 9.12 22.21
CA ASP A 131 -1.60 8.33 23.19
C ASP A 131 -2.56 9.17 24.04
N ARG A 132 -2.58 10.50 23.84
CA ARG A 132 -3.44 11.46 24.56
C ARG A 132 -3.83 12.65 23.68
N VAL A 133 -5.10 13.05 23.78
CA VAL A 133 -5.61 14.33 23.27
C VAL A 133 -5.95 15.22 24.47
N GLY A 134 -5.10 16.21 24.72
CA GLY A 134 -5.16 17.01 25.95
C GLY A 134 -4.88 16.15 27.18
N ARG A 135 -5.90 15.91 28.01
CA ARG A 135 -5.79 15.02 29.18
C ARG A 135 -6.40 13.64 28.96
N THR A 136 -7.15 13.46 27.88
CA THR A 136 -7.90 12.23 27.59
C THR A 136 -6.99 11.22 26.90
N PRO A 137 -6.92 9.96 27.36
CA PRO A 137 -6.29 8.88 26.61
C PRO A 137 -6.84 8.78 25.18
N SER A 138 -5.99 8.46 24.21
CA SER A 138 -6.37 8.21 22.82
C SER A 138 -5.76 6.89 22.36
N TYR A 139 -6.62 5.89 22.22
CA TYR A 139 -6.26 4.52 21.83
C TYR A 139 -7.53 3.79 21.36
N TRP A 140 -7.36 2.68 20.67
CA TRP A 140 -8.41 1.70 20.47
C TRP A 140 -8.32 0.59 21.51
N SER A 141 -9.47 0.08 21.98
CA SER A 141 -9.59 -1.08 22.87
C SER A 141 -10.50 -2.12 22.25
N SER A 142 -10.06 -3.38 22.17
CA SER A 142 -10.92 -4.52 21.85
C SER A 142 -11.97 -4.76 22.92
N ALA A 143 -13.09 -5.40 22.59
CA ALA A 143 -13.89 -6.05 23.62
C ALA A 143 -13.05 -7.12 24.36
N GLY A 144 -13.25 -7.22 25.67
CA GLY A 144 -12.59 -8.22 26.50
C GLY A 144 -13.02 -9.63 26.11
N HIS A 145 -12.08 -10.58 26.18
CA HIS A 145 -12.36 -11.98 25.84
C HIS A 145 -11.72 -12.95 26.84
N HIS A 146 -12.42 -14.01 27.25
CA HIS A 146 -11.87 -15.00 28.19
C HIS A 146 -10.80 -15.92 27.55
N ASN A 147 -10.97 -16.26 26.28
CA ASN A 147 -10.01 -17.08 25.55
C ASN A 147 -8.91 -16.18 24.94
N PRO A 148 -7.64 -16.31 25.36
CA PRO A 148 -6.53 -15.49 24.85
C PRO A 148 -6.16 -15.80 23.40
N SER A 149 -6.60 -16.94 22.85
CA SER A 149 -6.32 -17.33 21.47
C SER A 149 -7.23 -16.66 20.44
N VAL A 150 -8.30 -15.98 20.86
CA VAL A 150 -9.21 -15.28 19.94
C VAL A 150 -8.55 -13.99 19.43
N PRO A 151 -8.38 -13.84 18.10
CA PRO A 151 -7.70 -12.68 17.52
C PRO A 151 -8.58 -11.43 17.54
N GLU A 152 -7.95 -10.28 17.34
CA GLU A 152 -8.62 -9.03 16.98
C GLU A 152 -8.05 -8.48 15.68
N THR A 153 -8.81 -7.64 15.00
CA THR A 153 -8.43 -7.03 13.74
C THR A 153 -8.78 -5.55 13.69
N LEU A 154 -7.91 -4.79 13.03
CA LEU A 154 -8.12 -3.39 12.66
C LEU A 154 -7.99 -3.27 11.14
N LEU A 155 -9.03 -2.74 10.51
CA LEU A 155 -9.12 -2.58 9.07
C LEU A 155 -9.00 -1.10 8.70
N TYR A 156 -8.11 -0.83 7.74
CA TYR A 156 -7.79 0.51 7.26
C TYR A 156 -7.93 0.62 5.75
N GLN A 157 -8.33 1.81 5.30
CA GLN A 157 -8.23 2.23 3.91
C GLN A 157 -6.89 2.92 3.68
N LEU A 158 -6.21 2.59 2.59
CA LEU A 158 -5.01 3.28 2.15
C LEU A 158 -5.36 4.47 1.25
N LYS A 159 -4.41 5.41 1.10
CA LYS A 159 -4.55 6.62 0.29
C LYS A 159 -4.72 6.35 -1.21
N ALA A 160 -4.42 5.13 -1.66
CA ALA A 160 -4.55 4.72 -3.04
C ALA A 160 -4.81 3.22 -3.13
N ASP A 161 -5.54 2.84 -4.18
CA ASP A 161 -5.78 1.44 -4.53
C ASP A 161 -4.48 0.72 -4.91
N LEU A 162 -3.44 1.47 -5.26
CA LEU A 162 -2.11 0.95 -5.57
C LEU A 162 -1.05 1.66 -4.71
N CYS A 163 -0.47 0.95 -3.74
CA CYS A 163 0.55 1.46 -2.83
C CYS A 163 1.72 0.48 -2.71
N VAL A 164 2.97 0.95 -2.72
CA VAL A 164 4.14 0.15 -2.33
C VAL A 164 4.43 0.38 -0.87
N ILE A 165 4.17 -0.62 -0.03
CA ILE A 165 4.41 -0.57 1.42
C ILE A 165 5.82 -1.06 1.73
N THR A 166 6.54 -0.27 2.52
CA THR A 166 7.96 -0.52 2.86
C THR A 166 8.19 -0.72 4.35
N GLN A 167 7.33 -0.14 5.19
CA GLN A 167 7.43 -0.28 6.64
C GLN A 167 6.03 -0.25 7.26
N LEU A 168 5.84 -1.12 8.25
CA LEU A 168 4.63 -1.17 9.08
C LEU A 168 5.01 -0.94 10.53
N SER A 169 4.13 -0.31 11.29
CA SER A 169 4.40 -0.02 12.69
C SER A 169 3.13 -0.05 13.52
N VAL A 170 3.27 -0.50 14.77
CA VAL A 170 2.17 -0.56 15.74
C VAL A 170 2.70 -0.07 17.07
N HIS A 171 1.90 0.72 17.77
CA HIS A 171 2.18 1.22 19.10
C HIS A 171 1.15 0.65 20.08
N PRO A 172 1.50 -0.36 20.89
CA PRO A 172 0.65 -0.85 21.98
C PRO A 172 0.38 0.22 23.03
N PHE A 173 -0.85 0.31 23.52
CA PHE A 173 -1.20 1.29 24.54
C PHE A 173 -0.93 0.75 25.96
N GLN A 174 -0.38 1.60 26.82
CA GLN A 174 -0.27 1.34 28.25
C GLN A 174 -1.44 1.97 29.00
N VAL A 175 -2.15 1.15 29.77
CA VAL A 175 -3.32 1.55 30.54
C VAL A 175 -2.89 2.22 31.85
N TYR A 176 -2.28 3.40 31.75
CA TYR A 176 -1.61 4.09 32.86
C TYR A 176 -2.54 4.51 34.03
N TYR A 177 -3.85 4.51 33.83
CA TYR A 177 -4.85 4.83 34.87
C TYR A 177 -5.32 3.60 35.67
N TYR A 178 -4.82 2.40 35.36
CA TYR A 178 -5.02 1.20 36.18
C TYR A 178 -3.79 0.89 37.05
N PRO A 179 -3.98 0.27 38.23
CA PRO A 179 -2.88 -0.23 39.06
C PRO A 179 -1.93 -1.13 38.25
N GLY A 180 -0.62 -0.97 38.43
CA GLY A 180 0.40 -1.70 37.67
C GLY A 180 0.62 -1.19 36.24
N SER A 181 -0.26 -0.32 35.74
CA SER A 181 -0.18 0.28 34.39
C SER A 181 0.10 -0.76 33.29
N PRO A 182 -0.76 -1.77 33.14
CA PRO A 182 -0.53 -2.88 32.24
C PRO A 182 -0.48 -2.44 30.77
N ILE A 183 0.22 -3.23 29.96
CA ILE A 183 0.19 -3.13 28.50
C ILE A 183 -0.70 -4.26 28.01
N CYS A 184 -1.94 -3.91 27.67
CA CYS A 184 -2.90 -4.86 27.09
C CYS A 184 -2.56 -5.01 25.60
N SER A 185 -1.79 -6.04 25.25
CA SER A 185 -1.36 -6.27 23.87
C SER A 185 -1.46 -7.73 23.46
N SER A 186 -0.96 -8.05 22.27
CA SER A 186 -0.86 -9.39 21.73
C SER A 186 0.59 -9.87 21.68
N HIS A 187 0.80 -11.18 21.59
CA HIS A 187 2.11 -11.79 21.39
C HIS A 187 2.63 -11.55 19.98
N TYR A 188 1.73 -11.56 19.00
CA TYR A 188 2.08 -11.37 17.61
C TYR A 188 1.14 -10.40 16.89
N VAL A 189 1.65 -9.82 15.81
CA VAL A 189 0.89 -9.07 14.82
C VAL A 189 1.15 -9.63 13.43
N ARG A 190 0.13 -9.61 12.58
CA ARG A 190 0.22 -9.99 11.16
C ARG A 190 -0.51 -8.97 10.31
N PHE A 191 0.00 -8.73 9.11
CA PHE A 191 -0.53 -7.73 8.19
C PHE A 191 -1.03 -8.41 6.92
N ARG A 192 -2.19 -7.98 6.44
CA ARG A 192 -2.74 -8.41 5.14
C ARG A 192 -3.07 -7.21 4.28
N PHE A 193 -2.81 -7.36 2.98
CA PHE A 193 -3.19 -6.37 1.97
C PHE A 193 -4.14 -6.98 0.97
N GLY A 194 -5.08 -6.19 0.49
CA GLY A 194 -6.13 -6.70 -0.37
C GLY A 194 -7.06 -5.64 -0.93
N HIS A 195 -8.15 -6.13 -1.50
CA HIS A 195 -9.21 -5.36 -2.11
C HIS A 195 -10.58 -5.79 -1.57
N LEU A 196 -11.56 -4.90 -1.75
CA LEU A 196 -12.96 -5.26 -1.57
C LEU A 196 -13.42 -6.11 -2.76
N ASP A 197 -14.17 -7.17 -2.49
CA ASP A 197 -14.85 -7.95 -3.51
C ASP A 197 -16.16 -7.27 -3.93
N ASN A 198 -16.10 -6.55 -5.05
CA ASN A 198 -17.24 -5.83 -5.61
C ASN A 198 -18.32 -6.77 -6.20
N HIS A 199 -18.05 -8.06 -6.36
CA HIS A 199 -19.02 -9.04 -6.86
C HIS A 199 -19.84 -9.69 -5.75
N SER A 200 -19.37 -9.60 -4.51
CA SER A 200 -20.10 -10.09 -3.35
C SER A 200 -21.30 -9.20 -3.01
N GLN A 201 -22.38 -9.82 -2.51
CA GLN A 201 -23.50 -9.08 -1.92
C GLN A 201 -23.17 -8.52 -0.53
N ASP A 202 -22.12 -9.03 0.11
CA ASP A 202 -21.64 -8.56 1.40
C ASP A 202 -20.62 -7.44 1.21
N LYS A 203 -21.00 -6.23 1.63
CA LYS A 203 -20.16 -5.02 1.50
C LYS A 203 -18.86 -5.07 2.34
N ASN A 204 -18.65 -6.13 3.11
CA ASN A 204 -17.45 -6.36 3.92
C ASN A 204 -16.65 -7.60 3.47
N ASN A 205 -16.88 -8.13 2.26
CA ASN A 205 -16.07 -9.22 1.75
C ASN A 205 -14.74 -8.70 1.19
N TYR A 206 -13.64 -9.01 1.87
CA TYR A 206 -12.29 -8.61 1.46
C TYR A 206 -11.49 -9.81 0.95
N VAL A 207 -10.82 -9.63 -0.18
CA VAL A 207 -9.87 -10.60 -0.74
C VAL A 207 -8.46 -10.17 -0.39
N TRP A 208 -7.74 -11.04 0.32
CA TRP A 208 -6.37 -10.78 0.77
C TRP A 208 -5.37 -11.40 -0.22
N THR A 209 -4.67 -10.56 -0.98
CA THR A 209 -3.67 -10.98 -1.97
C THR A 209 -2.27 -11.10 -1.40
N TYR A 210 -2.04 -10.53 -0.21
CA TYR A 210 -0.81 -10.68 0.55
C TYR A 210 -1.09 -10.91 2.03
N THR A 211 -0.31 -11.78 2.66
CA THR A 211 -0.29 -12.01 4.11
C THR A 211 1.15 -12.12 4.57
N SER A 212 1.55 -11.29 5.53
CA SER A 212 2.90 -11.30 6.10
C SER A 212 3.14 -12.53 7.00
N GLN A 213 4.41 -12.77 7.36
CA GLN A 213 4.70 -13.57 8.55
C GLN A 213 4.09 -12.95 9.81
N GLN A 214 4.02 -13.74 10.88
CA GLN A 214 3.73 -13.22 12.21
C GLN A 214 4.97 -12.55 12.77
N PHE A 215 4.83 -11.32 13.23
CA PHE A 215 5.89 -10.60 13.93
C PHE A 215 5.61 -10.60 15.43
N ALA A 216 6.64 -10.81 16.23
CA ALA A 216 6.53 -10.67 17.68
C ALA A 216 6.24 -9.21 18.04
N LEU A 217 5.23 -8.98 18.86
CA LEU A 217 4.85 -7.67 19.37
C LEU A 217 5.31 -7.55 20.83
N ALA A 218 6.30 -6.69 21.07
CA ALA A 218 6.83 -6.48 22.40
C ALA A 218 5.78 -5.79 23.28
N GLN A 219 5.75 -6.12 24.57
CA GLN A 219 4.85 -5.52 25.54
C GLN A 219 5.41 -4.18 26.02
N GLU A 220 5.49 -3.21 25.11
CA GLU A 220 6.11 -1.91 25.35
C GLU A 220 5.25 -0.77 24.79
N ASN A 221 5.11 0.31 25.55
CA ASN A 221 4.36 1.51 25.16
C ASN A 221 5.17 2.41 24.22
N ARG A 222 5.53 1.89 23.06
CA ARG A 222 6.22 2.64 22.00
C ARG A 222 5.84 2.13 20.63
N LEU A 223 6.06 2.97 19.62
CA LEU A 223 5.94 2.56 18.23
C LEU A 223 7.02 1.51 17.89
N GLN A 224 6.57 0.34 17.44
CA GLN A 224 7.42 -0.78 17.04
C GLN A 224 7.35 -0.96 15.53
N ASN A 225 8.51 -1.17 14.89
CA ASN A 225 8.62 -1.31 13.44
C ASN A 225 8.70 -2.77 13.02
N PHE A 226 7.93 -3.13 12.00
CA PHE A 226 7.86 -4.46 11.41
C PHE A 226 8.35 -4.39 9.96
N MET A 227 9.52 -4.96 9.73
CA MET A 227 10.15 -4.98 8.41
C MET A 227 9.63 -6.15 7.60
N LEU A 228 9.04 -5.86 6.44
CA LEU A 228 8.70 -6.87 5.46
C LEU A 228 9.99 -7.37 4.79
N PRO A 229 10.06 -8.66 4.36
CA PRO A 229 11.24 -9.19 3.68
C PRO A 229 11.60 -8.40 2.42
N GLU A 230 10.58 -7.94 1.71
CA GLU A 230 10.66 -7.11 0.51
C GLU A 230 9.52 -6.08 0.53
N PRO A 231 9.64 -4.95 -0.19
CA PRO A 231 8.51 -4.04 -0.40
C PRO A 231 7.30 -4.76 -1.00
N VAL A 232 6.11 -4.44 -0.51
CA VAL A 232 4.87 -5.11 -0.95
C VAL A 232 4.00 -4.13 -1.71
N LEU A 233 3.67 -4.49 -2.95
CA LEU A 233 2.63 -3.80 -3.70
C LEU A 233 1.25 -4.22 -3.18
N CYS A 234 0.57 -3.31 -2.48
CA CYS A 234 -0.82 -3.44 -2.11
C CYS A 234 -1.71 -3.09 -3.31
N ILE A 235 -2.56 -4.03 -3.69
CA ILE A 235 -3.55 -3.92 -4.77
C ILE A 235 -4.93 -3.92 -4.11
N GLY A 236 -5.70 -2.85 -4.33
CA GLY A 236 -7.03 -2.65 -3.76
C GLY A 236 -7.12 -1.61 -2.65
N GLY A 237 -5.99 -1.22 -2.06
CA GLY A 237 -5.95 -0.13 -1.08
C GLY A 237 -6.50 -0.46 0.30
N TYR A 238 -6.50 -1.73 0.72
CA TYR A 238 -6.91 -2.10 2.09
C TYR A 238 -5.79 -2.79 2.86
N LEU A 239 -5.70 -2.47 4.16
CA LEU A 239 -4.79 -3.08 5.13
C LEU A 239 -5.60 -3.65 6.30
N LEU A 240 -5.40 -4.93 6.59
CA LEU A 240 -5.86 -5.57 7.84
C LEU A 240 -4.66 -5.82 8.75
N VAL A 241 -4.76 -5.34 9.98
CA VAL A 241 -3.83 -5.68 11.07
C VAL A 241 -4.50 -6.70 11.96
N GLU A 242 -3.92 -7.89 12.07
CA GLU A 242 -4.38 -8.96 12.95
C GLU A 242 -3.50 -9.06 14.19
N PHE A 243 -4.12 -9.03 15.37
CA PHE A 243 -3.48 -9.20 16.66
C PHE A 243 -3.74 -10.61 17.19
N LEU A 244 -2.68 -11.35 17.50
CA LEU A 244 -2.72 -12.78 17.76
C LEU A 244 -2.14 -13.12 19.14
N GLY A 245 -2.90 -13.85 19.95
CA GLY A 245 -2.49 -14.31 21.27
C GLY A 245 -2.46 -13.18 22.29
N ARG A 246 -3.58 -12.95 22.98
CA ARG A 246 -3.69 -11.91 24.01
C ARG A 246 -2.79 -12.23 25.20
N VAL A 247 -2.16 -11.20 25.77
CA VAL A 247 -1.12 -11.38 26.81
C VAL A 247 -1.64 -11.09 28.20
N GLN A 248 -2.25 -9.93 28.40
CA GLN A 248 -2.58 -9.43 29.73
C GLN A 248 -4.03 -9.75 30.11
N LEU A 249 -4.20 -10.42 31.26
CA LEU A 249 -5.48 -10.58 31.93
C LEU A 249 -5.79 -9.32 32.75
N CYS A 250 -7.00 -8.81 32.64
CA CYS A 250 -7.51 -7.71 33.44
C CYS A 250 -8.06 -8.24 34.78
N ASP A 251 -7.50 -7.77 35.90
CA ASP A 251 -7.89 -8.23 37.24
C ASP A 251 -9.32 -7.83 37.66
N ALA A 252 -9.95 -6.89 36.95
CA ALA A 252 -11.27 -6.38 37.30
C ALA A 252 -12.42 -7.28 36.84
N ASP A 253 -12.21 -8.02 35.75
CA ASP A 253 -13.26 -8.80 35.06
C ASP A 253 -12.78 -10.14 34.50
N ASP A 254 -11.53 -10.52 34.73
CA ASP A 254 -10.91 -11.75 34.23
C ASP A 254 -11.01 -11.90 32.69
N LEU A 255 -10.87 -10.77 31.98
CA LEU A 255 -10.87 -10.72 30.52
C LEU A 255 -9.52 -10.26 29.94
N TYR A 256 -9.20 -10.74 28.75
CA TYR A 256 -8.03 -10.31 27.99
C TYR A 256 -8.40 -9.21 27.00
N TYR A 257 -7.71 -8.08 27.07
CA TYR A 257 -7.89 -6.92 26.21
C TYR A 257 -6.67 -6.69 25.31
N ILE A 258 -6.89 -6.04 24.17
CA ILE A 258 -5.85 -5.49 23.30
C ILE A 258 -6.12 -4.00 23.14
N CYS A 259 -5.12 -3.19 23.45
CA CYS A 259 -5.17 -1.74 23.35
C CYS A 259 -4.05 -1.23 22.43
N VAL A 260 -4.41 -0.39 21.46
CA VAL A 260 -3.47 0.13 20.45
C VAL A 260 -3.57 1.64 20.38
N THR A 261 -2.45 2.32 20.56
CA THR A 261 -2.33 3.77 20.40
C THR A 261 -2.36 4.17 18.94
N HIS A 262 -1.51 3.55 18.12
CA HIS A 262 -1.28 3.99 16.75
C HIS A 262 -0.91 2.83 15.83
N VAL A 263 -1.38 2.91 14.58
CA VAL A 263 -0.95 2.05 13.48
C VAL A 263 -0.45 2.91 12.33
N LYS A 264 0.73 2.56 11.81
CA LYS A 264 1.39 3.29 10.72
C LYS A 264 1.76 2.34 9.59
N ALA A 265 1.47 2.74 8.36
CA ALA A 265 2.01 2.10 7.16
C ALA A 265 2.72 3.17 6.34
N MET A 266 4.02 2.99 6.10
CA MET A 266 4.84 3.90 5.30
C MET A 266 5.16 3.28 3.95
N GLY A 267 5.04 4.08 2.92
CA GLY A 267 5.22 3.60 1.56
C GLY A 267 5.03 4.69 0.52
N ARG A 268 4.84 4.25 -0.72
CA ARG A 268 4.72 5.10 -1.90
C ARG A 268 3.33 4.90 -2.49
N SER A 269 2.54 5.96 -2.51
CA SER A 269 1.24 5.96 -3.19
C SER A 269 1.43 6.17 -4.68
N LEU A 270 0.71 5.38 -5.49
CA LEU A 270 0.73 5.48 -6.96
C LEU A 270 -0.57 6.10 -7.53
N ALA A 271 -1.48 6.59 -6.68
CA ALA A 271 -2.80 7.12 -7.07
C ALA A 271 -2.77 8.22 -8.14
N LYS A 272 -1.66 8.96 -8.21
CA LYS A 272 -1.47 10.07 -9.14
C LYS A 272 -1.34 9.62 -10.61
N SER A 273 -0.74 8.46 -10.82
CA SER A 273 -0.47 7.91 -12.15
C SER A 273 -1.33 6.70 -12.47
N PHE A 274 -1.80 5.98 -11.44
CA PHE A 274 -2.40 4.66 -11.59
C PHE A 274 -3.63 4.47 -10.70
N GLY A 275 -4.57 3.67 -11.21
CA GLY A 275 -5.69 3.10 -10.46
C GLY A 275 -5.84 1.61 -10.74
N VAL A 276 -6.59 0.92 -9.90
CA VAL A 276 -6.88 -0.52 -10.02
C VAL A 276 -8.32 -0.69 -10.53
N VAL A 277 -8.53 -1.63 -11.45
CA VAL A 277 -9.83 -1.92 -12.07
C VAL A 277 -10.12 -3.42 -11.98
N ASP A 278 -11.34 -3.75 -11.56
CA ASP A 278 -11.87 -5.11 -11.46
C ASP A 278 -10.88 -6.13 -10.86
N PRO A 279 -10.36 -5.91 -9.63
CA PRO A 279 -9.53 -6.91 -8.99
C PRO A 279 -10.35 -8.16 -8.66
N ASP A 280 -9.89 -9.33 -9.10
CA ASP A 280 -10.58 -10.62 -8.93
C ASP A 280 -10.11 -11.41 -7.70
N GLU A 281 -10.80 -12.49 -7.37
CA GLU A 281 -10.47 -13.36 -6.22
C GLU A 281 -9.06 -13.99 -6.29
N LEU A 282 -8.48 -14.09 -7.49
CA LEU A 282 -7.14 -14.62 -7.73
C LEU A 282 -6.06 -13.52 -7.65
N GLY A 283 -6.46 -12.28 -7.35
CA GLY A 283 -5.59 -11.12 -7.26
C GLY A 283 -5.17 -10.56 -8.61
N LYS A 284 -5.81 -10.97 -9.72
CA LYS A 284 -5.61 -10.34 -11.03
C LYS A 284 -6.36 -9.04 -11.09
N PHE A 285 -5.82 -8.08 -11.82
CA PHE A 285 -6.42 -6.75 -11.92
C PHE A 285 -6.01 -6.02 -13.19
N GLY A 286 -6.90 -5.15 -13.65
CA GLY A 286 -6.59 -4.18 -14.68
C GLY A 286 -5.91 -2.95 -14.09
N LEU A 287 -4.81 -2.51 -14.69
CA LEU A 287 -4.17 -1.26 -14.33
C LEU A 287 -4.72 -0.12 -15.19
N LYS A 288 -5.32 0.88 -14.56
CA LYS A 288 -5.74 2.10 -15.24
C LYS A 288 -4.66 3.16 -15.14
N VAL A 289 -4.20 3.67 -16.28
CA VAL A 289 -3.25 4.78 -16.36
C VAL A 289 -4.04 6.10 -16.35
N LEU A 290 -3.86 6.86 -15.27
CA LEU A 290 -4.53 8.14 -15.05
C LEU A 290 -3.70 9.31 -15.59
N SER A 291 -2.38 9.23 -15.46
CA SER A 291 -1.46 10.26 -15.94
C SER A 291 -0.05 9.70 -16.14
N TYR A 292 0.64 10.25 -17.15
CA TYR A 292 2.07 10.02 -17.41
C TYR A 292 2.98 11.07 -16.77
N SER A 293 2.43 11.97 -15.96
CA SER A 293 3.20 12.97 -15.23
C SER A 293 4.21 12.33 -14.28
N ASP A 294 5.33 13.03 -14.07
CA ASP A 294 6.34 12.58 -13.12
C ASP A 294 5.75 12.47 -11.71
N PRO A 295 5.85 11.30 -11.05
CA PRO A 295 5.41 11.14 -9.66
C PRO A 295 6.08 12.12 -8.68
N GLN A 296 7.25 12.67 -9.01
CA GLN A 296 7.95 13.68 -8.20
C GLN A 296 7.37 15.10 -8.37
N GLU A 297 7.17 15.57 -9.60
CA GLU A 297 6.74 16.96 -9.89
C GLU A 297 5.33 17.29 -9.38
N MET A 298 4.51 16.27 -9.09
CA MET A 298 3.13 16.49 -8.66
C MET A 298 2.96 16.60 -7.14
N ASN A 299 4.01 16.38 -6.33
CA ASN A 299 3.94 16.58 -4.88
C ASN A 299 4.17 18.04 -4.47
N ASP A 300 5.02 18.76 -5.20
CA ASP A 300 5.33 20.17 -4.92
C ASP A 300 4.08 21.07 -5.00
N LYS A 301 3.08 20.68 -5.81
CA LYS A 301 1.82 21.42 -5.97
C LYS A 301 0.79 21.19 -4.86
N GLU A 302 0.88 20.07 -4.13
CA GLU A 302 -0.03 19.77 -3.01
C GLU A 302 0.49 20.38 -1.70
N GLU A 303 1.81 20.50 -1.51
CA GLU A 303 2.38 21.21 -0.34
C GLU A 303 2.18 22.74 -0.41
N GLU A 304 2.05 23.33 -1.61
CA GLU A 304 1.64 24.74 -1.76
C GLU A 304 0.16 24.99 -1.46
N ALA A 305 -0.69 23.95 -1.52
CA ALA A 305 -2.09 24.02 -1.13
C ALA A 305 -2.22 23.69 0.38
N GLY A 306 -1.89 24.67 1.22
CA GLY A 306 -1.97 24.54 2.69
C GLY A 306 -3.34 24.05 3.21
N PRO A 307 -3.40 23.57 4.46
CA PRO A 307 -4.59 22.92 5.01
C PRO A 307 -5.80 23.87 5.01
N SER A 308 -6.85 23.48 4.29
CA SER A 308 -8.11 24.20 4.28
C SER A 308 -8.79 24.12 5.66
N VAL A 309 -9.27 25.29 6.07
CA VAL A 309 -9.78 25.65 7.39
C VAL A 309 -11.10 24.93 7.73
N LEU A 310 -11.15 24.34 8.93
CA LEU A 310 -12.31 24.04 9.79
C LEU A 310 -13.56 23.41 9.15
N ARG A 311 -13.83 22.12 9.45
CA ARG A 311 -15.20 21.57 9.39
C ARG A 311 -15.91 21.78 10.74
N PRO A 312 -17.13 22.33 10.77
CA PRO A 312 -17.87 22.53 12.02
C PRO A 312 -18.47 21.22 12.52
N MET A 313 -18.52 21.07 13.85
CA MET A 313 -19.18 19.98 14.56
C MET A 313 -20.66 19.94 14.21
N ARG A 314 -21.12 18.79 13.72
CA ARG A 314 -22.53 18.51 13.50
C ARG A 314 -23.14 18.07 14.82
N ASN A 315 -23.69 19.01 15.58
CA ASN A 315 -24.59 18.71 16.68
C ASN A 315 -25.85 18.05 16.12
N GLN A 316 -26.08 16.79 16.50
CA GLN A 316 -27.40 16.19 16.45
C GLN A 316 -27.88 15.98 17.88
N ASN A 317 -28.99 16.63 18.20
CA ASN A 317 -30.02 16.19 19.13
C ASN A 317 -31.21 17.14 19.01
N PRO A 318 -32.41 16.73 19.46
CA PRO A 318 -32.76 15.47 20.12
C PRO A 318 -33.49 14.45 19.22
#